data_AF-A0A349QXF0-F1
#
_entry.id   AF-A0A349QXF0-F1
#
_cell.length_a   1.000
_cell.length_b   1.000
_cell.length_c   1.000
_cell.angle_alpha   90.00
_cell.angle_beta   90.00
_cell.angle_gamma   90.00
#
_symmetry.space_group_name_H-M   'P 1'
#
loop_
_entity.id
_entity.type
_entity.pdbx_description
1 polymer ?
#
loop_
_entity_poly.entity_id
_entity_poly.type
_entity_poly.pdbx_seq_one_letter_code
_entity_poly.pdbx_strand_id
1 'polypeptide(L)' 'MENKDLKIGFDNIIKGNKEWMEFVKNDATGRFQQLSKGQNPEILWIGCADSRVPANELTGTKPGEVFVHR' A
#
# COMPACT_ATOMS: atom_id res chain seq x y z
N MET A 1 -13.32 8.88 -27.40
CA MET A 1 -12.01 9.55 -27.33
C MET A 1 -11.25 8.93 -26.18
N GLU A 2 -10.18 8.18 -26.44
CA GLU A 2 -9.30 7.68 -25.37
C GLU A 2 -8.56 8.86 -24.73
N ASN A 3 -8.64 8.99 -23.42
CA ASN A 3 -7.87 9.98 -22.68
C ASN A 3 -6.44 9.45 -22.48
N LYS A 4 -5.49 10.00 -23.23
CA LYS A 4 -4.08 9.59 -23.23
C LYS A 4 -3.43 9.75 -21.86
N ASP A 5 -3.81 10.77 -21.08
CA ASP A 5 -3.24 11.04 -19.77
C ASP A 5 -3.71 10.01 -18.73
N LEU A 6 -4.99 9.62 -18.79
CA LEU A 6 -5.51 8.52 -17.96
C LEU A 6 -4.79 7.20 -18.25
N LYS A 7 -4.50 6.92 -19.52
CA LYS A 7 -3.74 5.72 -19.91
C LYS A 7 -2.33 5.71 -19.33
N ILE A 8 -1.61 6.83 -19.46
CA ILE A 8 -0.25 6.98 -18.89
C ILE A 8 -0.28 6.81 -17.36
N GLY A 9 -1.25 7.44 -16.68
CA GLY A 9 -1.41 7.32 -15.23
C GLY A 9 -1.67 5.89 -14.79
N PHE A 10 -2.56 5.18 -15.49
CA PHE A 10 -2.86 3.78 -15.20
C PHE A 10 -1.63 2.87 -15.43
N ASP A 11 -0.92 3.06 -16.54
CA ASP A 11 0.28 2.28 -16.84
C ASP A 11 1.37 2.47 -15.76
N ASN A 12 1.50 3.68 -15.22
CA ASN A 12 2.41 3.96 -14.10
C ASN A 12 2.01 3.23 -12.81
N ILE A 13 0.70 3.16 -12.50
CA ILE A 13 0.21 2.39 -11.34
C ILE A 13 0.53 0.90 -11.49
N ILE A 14 0.31 0.34 -12.68
CA ILE A 14 0.62 -1.07 -12.97
C ILE A 14 2.13 -1.33 -12.87
N LYS A 15 2.95 -0.42 -13.39
CA LYS A 15 4.41 -0.51 -13.28
C LYS A 15 4.87 -0.47 -11.82
N GLY A 16 4.39 0.49 -11.03
CA GLY A 16 4.72 0.60 -9.60
C GLY A 16 4.31 -0.63 -8.81
N ASN A 17 3.14 -1.22 -9.10
CA ASN A 17 2.74 -2.48 -8.48
C ASN A 17 3.70 -3.64 -8.83
N LYS A 18 4.17 -3.75 -10.07
CA LYS A 18 5.16 -4.78 -10.45
C LYS A 18 6.48 -4.62 -9.70
N GLU A 19 6.96 -3.39 -9.57
CA GLU A 19 8.18 -3.07 -8.81
C GLU A 19 8.00 -3.42 -7.33
N TRP A 20 6.86 -3.09 -6.73
CA TRP A 20 6.53 -3.45 -5.36
C TRP A 20 6.47 -4.97 -5.14
N MET A 21 5.89 -5.71 -6.08
CA MET A 21 5.83 -7.18 -6.02
C MET A 21 7.23 -7.80 -6.04
N GLU A 22 8.16 -7.30 -6.86
CA GLU A 22 9.55 -7.77 -6.86
C GLU A 22 10.27 -7.41 -5.56
N PHE A 23 10.02 -6.23 -4.99
CA PHE A 23 10.53 -5.87 -3.67
C PHE A 23 10.04 -6.85 -2.58
N VAL A 24 8.75 -7.16 -2.57
CA VAL A 24 8.15 -8.13 -1.63
C VAL A 24 8.74 -9.54 -1.82
N LYS A 25 8.92 -9.97 -3.07
CA LYS A 25 9.47 -11.29 -3.40
C LYS A 25 10.93 -11.45 -2.94
N ASN A 26 11.69 -10.36 -2.97
CA ASN A 26 13.09 -10.33 -2.54
C ASN A 26 13.26 -10.01 -1.05
N ASP A 27 12.17 -9.95 -0.27
CA ASP A 27 12.22 -9.75 1.18
C ASP A 27 12.79 -10.98 1.89
N ALA A 28 14.09 -10.92 2.19
CA ALA A 28 14.79 -11.96 2.95
C ALA A 28 14.41 -11.98 4.45
N THR A 29 13.71 -10.95 4.96
CA THR A 29 13.33 -10.88 6.38
C THR A 29 12.13 -11.79 6.71
N GLY A 30 11.44 -12.29 5.69
CA GLY A 30 10.23 -13.11 5.86
C GLY A 30 9.01 -12.32 6.37
N ARG A 31 9.11 -10.99 6.46
CA ARG A 31 8.06 -10.11 7.00
C ARG A 31 6.77 -10.25 6.20
N PHE A 32 6.83 -10.21 4.86
CA PHE A 32 5.64 -10.35 4.04
C PHE A 32 5.03 -11.76 4.08
N GLN A 33 5.86 -12.79 4.27
CA GLN A 33 5.38 -14.16 4.47
C GLN A 33 4.67 -14.34 5.81
N GLN A 34 5.05 -13.58 6.85
CA GLN A 34 4.31 -13.57 8.11
C GLN A 34 3.00 -12.78 7.98
N LEU A 35 3.04 -11.61 7.33
CA LEU A 35 1.84 -10.79 7.09
C LEU A 35 0.75 -11.55 6.31
N SER A 36 1.12 -12.43 5.38
CA SER A 36 0.15 -13.23 4.63
C SER A 36 -0.60 -14.27 5.47
N LYS A 37 -0.10 -14.62 6.66
CA LYS A 37 -0.76 -15.54 7.59
C LYS A 37 -1.84 -14.85 8.43
N GLY A 38 -1.88 -13.52 8.44
CA GLY A 38 -2.82 -12.73 9.21
C GLY A 38 -2.22 -11.43 9.72
N GLN A 39 -3.10 -10.54 10.18
CA GLN A 39 -2.75 -9.26 10.80
C GLN A 39 -3.52 -9.10 12.11
N ASN A 40 -2.90 -8.46 13.09
CA ASN A 40 -3.52 -8.12 14.38
C ASN A 40 -3.13 -6.70 14.80
N PRO A 41 -3.63 -5.67 14.08
CA PRO A 41 -3.33 -4.28 14.42
C PRO A 41 -4.00 -3.88 15.74
N GLU A 42 -3.28 -3.13 16.58
CA GLU A 42 -3.80 -2.64 17.87
C GLU A 42 -4.59 -1.34 17.74
N ILE A 43 -4.45 -0.64 16.59
CA ILE A 43 -4.98 0.70 16.36
C ILE A 43 -5.94 0.69 15.17
N LEU A 44 -7.09 1.34 15.34
CA LEU A 44 -8.01 1.75 14.28
C LEU A 44 -7.77 3.23 13.94
N TRP A 45 -7.47 3.52 12.68
CA TRP A 45 -7.41 4.87 12.13
C TRP A 45 -8.66 5.14 11.27
N ILE A 46 -9.46 6.13 11.64
CA ILE A 46 -10.57 6.63 10.81
C ILE A 46 -10.15 7.98 10.24
N GLY A 47 -9.92 8.03 8.93
CA GLY A 47 -9.40 9.21 8.24
C GLY A 47 -10.32 9.71 7.13
N CYS A 48 -9.92 10.82 6.51
CA CYS A 48 -10.57 11.34 5.31
C CYS A 48 -10.15 10.57 4.05
N ALA A 49 -11.02 10.50 3.05
CA ALA A 49 -10.72 9.96 1.72
C ALA A 49 -9.72 10.81 0.90
N ASP A 50 -9.33 12.00 1.40
CA ASP A 50 -8.36 12.89 0.75
C ASP A 50 -7.02 12.20 0.45
N SER A 51 -6.65 12.11 -0.82
CA SER A 51 -5.47 11.37 -1.28
C SER A 51 -4.13 11.86 -0.69
N ARG A 52 -4.09 13.06 -0.11
CA ARG A 52 -2.89 13.66 0.50
C ARG A 52 -2.63 13.18 1.93
N VAL A 53 -3.56 12.43 2.53
CA VAL A 53 -3.47 11.99 3.93
C VAL A 53 -3.43 10.45 4.04
N PRO A 54 -2.37 9.79 3.54
CA PRO A 54 -2.22 8.34 3.65
C PRO A 54 -1.65 7.97 5.04
N ALA A 55 -2.36 7.09 5.76
CA ALA A 55 -2.13 6.87 7.19
C ALA A 55 -0.72 6.34 7.49
N ASN A 56 -0.30 5.29 6.80
CA ASN A 56 0.96 4.58 7.05
C ASN A 56 2.20 5.46 6.83
N GLU A 57 2.20 6.28 5.79
CA GLU A 57 3.30 7.19 5.43
C GLU A 57 3.40 8.34 6.43
N LEU A 58 2.28 8.88 6.90
CA LEU A 58 2.27 9.95 7.89
C LEU A 58 2.72 9.49 9.28
N THR A 59 2.35 8.27 9.67
CA THR A 59 2.68 7.74 11.00
C THR A 59 3.97 6.91 11.03
N GLY A 60 4.59 6.66 9.88
CA GLY A 60 5.76 5.78 9.76
C GLY A 60 5.46 4.33 10.13
N THR A 61 4.20 3.91 10.04
CA THR A 61 3.76 2.56 10.40
C THR A 61 3.85 1.63 9.21
N LYS A 62 4.20 0.39 9.51
CA LYS A 62 4.39 -0.66 8.53
C LYS A 62 3.04 -1.32 8.19
N PRO A 63 2.93 -1.96 7.00
CA PRO A 63 1.77 -2.80 6.67
C PRO A 63 1.46 -3.80 7.79
N GLY A 64 0.18 -3.87 8.18
CA GLY A 64 -0.34 -4.74 9.24
C GLY A 64 -0.36 -4.14 10.66
N GLU A 65 0.25 -2.97 10.89
CA GLU A 65 0.30 -2.34 12.23
C GLU A 65 -0.92 -1.48 12.57
N VAL A 66 -1.61 -0.96 11.56
CA VAL A 66 -2.79 -0.09 11.73
C VAL A 66 -3.93 -0.58 10.83
N PHE A 67 -5.12 -0.70 11.41
CA PHE A 67 -6.35 -0.95 10.65
C PHE A 67 -6.95 0.39 10.21
N VAL A 68 -7.23 0.57 8.92
CA VAL A 68 -7.60 1.88 8.38
C VAL A 68 -9.00 1.85 7.78
N HIS A 69 -9.82 2.85 8.14
CA HIS A 69 -11.06 3.22 7.46
C HIS A 69 -10.93 4.63 6.88
N ARG A 70 -11.44 4.84 5.67
CA ARG A 70 -11.40 6.13 4.95
C ARG A 70 -12.74 6.43 4.31
#